data_AF-A0A662H727-F1
#
_entry.id   AF-A0A662H727-F1
#
_cell.length_a   1.000
_cell.length_b   1.000
_cell.length_c   1.000
_cell.angle_alpha   90.00
_cell.angle_beta   90.00
_cell.angle_gamma   90.00
#
_symmetry.space_group_name_H-M   'P 1'
#
loop_
_entity.id
_entity.type
_entity.pdbx_description
1 polymer ?
#
loop_
_entity_poly.entity_id
_entity_poly.type
_entity_poly.pdbx_seq_one_letter_code
_entity_poly.pdbx_strand_id
1 'polypeptide(L)' 'MREILGLKEGSRVKTRGWVYRLRELGDKIFIVLRDSTGIIQIVAEK' A
#
# COMPACT_ATOMS: atom_id res chain seq x y z
N MET A 1 -3.78 8.62 3.27
CA MET A 1 -2.83 7.81 4.08
C MET A 1 -2.99 7.98 5.59
N ARG A 2 -3.16 9.20 6.09
CA ARG A 2 -3.17 9.53 7.53
C ARG A 2 -4.15 8.70 8.38
N GLU A 3 -5.31 8.35 7.82
CA GLU A 3 -6.35 7.57 8.50
C GLU A 3 -5.99 6.09 8.67
N ILE A 4 -5.07 5.56 7.85
CA ILE A 4 -4.68 4.14 7.89
C ILE A 4 -3.70 3.88 9.04
N LEU A 5 -2.87 4.86 9.39
CA LEU A 5 -1.82 4.73 10.41
C LEU A 5 -2.38 4.54 11.84
N GLY A 6 -3.64 4.88 12.08
CA GLY A 6 -4.29 4.74 13.40
C GLY A 6 -5.14 3.47 13.54
N LEU A 7 -5.20 2.61 12.52
CA LEU A 7 -6.02 1.42 12.54
C LEU A 7 -5.31 0.26 13.24
N LYS A 8 -6.10 -0.60 13.89
CA LYS A 8 -5.58 -1.84 14.47
C LYS A 8 -5.15 -2.80 13.36
N GLU A 9 -4.15 -3.61 13.64
CA GLU A 9 -3.73 -4.69 12.75
C GLU A 9 -4.93 -5.60 12.39
N GLY A 10 -4.97 -6.05 11.13
CA GLY A 10 -6.10 -6.83 10.59
C GLY A 10 -7.32 -6.01 10.12
N SER A 11 -7.32 -4.69 10.31
CA SER A 11 -8.39 -3.83 9.79
C SER A 11 -8.43 -3.85 8.25
N ARG A 12 -9.63 -4.00 7.69
CA ARG A 12 -9.84 -3.88 6.24
C ARG A 12 -9.92 -2.41 5.85
N VAL A 13 -9.13 -2.01 4.85
CA VAL A 13 -9.11 -0.64 4.34
C VAL A 13 -9.33 -0.60 2.84
N LYS A 14 -9.90 0.49 2.35
CA LYS A 14 -9.93 0.83 0.92
C LYS A 14 -9.13 2.11 0.73
N THR A 15 -8.19 2.10 -0.20
CA THR A 15 -7.35 3.25 -0.53
C THR A 15 -7.32 3.46 -2.04
N ARG A 16 -6.98 4.67 -2.47
CA ARG A 16 -6.82 5.06 -3.87
C ARG A 16 -5.65 6.02 -3.99
N GLY A 17 -4.96 5.98 -5.11
CA GLY A 17 -3.81 6.83 -5.37
C GLY A 17 -3.10 6.40 -6.65
N TRP A 18 -1.89 6.89 -6.82
CA TRP A 18 -1.02 6.59 -7.95
C TRP A 18 0.07 5.63 -7.52
N VAL A 19 0.38 4.65 -8.37
CA VAL A 19 1.51 3.75 -8.15
C VAL A 19 2.79 4.56 -8.34
N TYR A 20 3.53 4.76 -7.25
CA TYR A 20 4.80 5.49 -7.28
C TYR A 20 5.96 4.57 -7.68
N ARG A 21 5.94 3.33 -7.18
CA ARG A 21 6.94 2.32 -7.50
C ARG A 21 6.31 0.94 -7.40
N LEU A 22 6.66 0.06 -8.33
CA LEU A 22 6.28 -1.35 -8.31
C LEU A 22 7.57 -2.18 -8.39
N ARG A 23 7.68 -3.21 -7.54
CA ARG A 23 8.78 -4.17 -7.53
C ARG A 23 8.21 -5.56 -7.47
N GLU A 24 8.68 -6.42 -8.36
CA GLU A 24 8.33 -7.84 -8.36
C GLU A 24 9.53 -8.63 -7.83
N LEU A 25 9.28 -9.52 -6.88
CA LEU A 25 10.26 -10.39 -6.28
C LEU A 25 9.66 -11.80 -6.20
N GLY A 26 9.89 -12.59 -7.24
CA GLY A 26 9.35 -13.95 -7.35
C GLY A 26 7.83 -13.97 -7.34
N ASP A 27 7.26 -14.51 -6.27
CA ASP A 27 5.82 -14.63 -5.99
C ASP A 27 5.23 -13.39 -5.31
N LYS A 28 6.06 -12.43 -4.88
CA LYS A 28 5.64 -11.23 -4.16
C LYS A 28 5.74 -9.98 -5.02
N ILE A 29 4.73 -9.13 -4.90
CA ILE A 29 4.64 -7.83 -5.55
C ILE A 29 4.58 -6.76 -4.46
N PHE A 30 5.57 -5.87 -4.46
CA PHE A 30 5.65 -4.73 -3.59
C PHE A 30 5.21 -3.49 -4.36
N ILE A 31 4.09 -2.91 -3.96
CA ILE A 31 3.49 -1.72 -4.57
C ILE A 31 3.61 -0.58 -3.58
N VAL A 32 4.37 0.45 -3.94
CA VAL A 32 4.37 1.72 -3.20
C VAL A 32 3.31 2.62 -3.81
N LEU A 33 2.19 2.79 -3.11
CA LEU A 33 1.09 3.65 -3.50
C LEU A 33 1.25 5.03 -2.87
N ARG A 34 1.10 6.08 -3.68
CA ARG A 34 1.18 7.49 -3.26
C ARG A 34 -0.16 8.20 -3.45
N ASP A 35 -0.50 9.01 -2.47
CA ASP A 35 -1.59 9.99 -2.50
C ASP A 35 -1.00 11.36 -2.10
N SER A 36 -1.77 12.43 -2.27
CA SER A 36 -1.53 13.78 -1.75
C SER A 36 -1.04 13.83 -0.30
N THR A 37 -1.45 12.86 0.53
CA THR A 37 -1.12 12.81 1.96
C THR A 37 0.14 12.01 2.33
N GLY A 38 0.71 11.23 1.41
CA GLY A 38 1.89 10.40 1.69
C GLY A 38 1.99 9.11 0.87
N ILE A 39 2.83 8.17 1.32
CA ILE A 39 3.09 6.87 0.67
C ILE A 39 2.83 5.69 1.60
N ILE A 40 2.41 4.54 1.04
CA ILE A 40 2.24 3.26 1.75
C ILE A 40 2.74 2.13 0.88
N GLN A 41 3.24 1.09 1.53
CA GLN A 41 3.63 -0.14 0.87
C GLN A 41 2.50 -1.16 1.00
N ILE A 42 2.10 -1.72 -0.14
CA ILE A 42 1.20 -2.86 -0.26
C ILE A 42 2.06 -4.04 -0.70
N VAL A 43 1.92 -5.16 -0.01
CA VAL A 43 2.51 -6.43 -0.41
C VAL A 43 1.38 -7.32 -0.90
N ALA A 44 1.48 -7.79 -2.13
CA ALA A 44 0.57 -8.76 -2.72
C ALA A 44 1.36 -10.02 -3.08
N GLU A 45 0.71 -11.17 -2.98
CA GLU A 45 1.22 -12.45 -3.47
C GLU A 45 0.46 -12.81 -4.75
N LYS A 46 1.14 -13.48 -5.69
CA LYS A 46 0.60 -13.83 -7.01
C LYS A 46 -0.39 -14.98 -6.98
#